data_AF-A0A228Q155-F1
#
_entry.id   AF-A0A228Q155-F1
#
_cell.length_a   1.000
_cell.length_b   1.000
_cell.length_c   1.000
_cell.angle_alpha   90.00
_cell.angle_beta   90.00
_cell.angle_gamma   90.00
#
_symmetry.space_group_name_H-M   'P 1'
#
loop_
_entity.id
_entity.type
_entity.pdbx_description
1 polymer ?
#
loop_
_entity_poly.entity_id
_entity_poly.type
_entity_poly.pdbx_seq_one_letter_code
_entity_poly.pdbx_strand_id
1 'polypeptide(L)'
;MMVGSESADFFMLRLGTPHPSWTFTDDSNMIGMVDCDGVVSAVFELDRNQIAQIRGLGRSVERIRCICDRAGRELHFYLHGRQVSRGVWAGVASADPDYLPTEAAIATWEVPKPVDAFRLTGVRADLIASVSPA
;
A
#
# COMPACT_ATOMS: atom_id res chain seq x y z
N MET A 1 -7.14 19.68 -24.85
CA MET A 1 -7.18 18.24 -24.59
C MET A 1 -6.25 18.00 -23.41
N MET A 2 -6.79 17.86 -22.20
CA MET A 2 -5.97 17.50 -21.03
C MET A 2 -5.43 16.10 -21.29
N VAL A 3 -4.11 15.94 -21.34
CA VAL A 3 -3.50 14.61 -21.24
C VAL A 3 -3.90 14.09 -19.86
N GLY A 4 -4.76 13.07 -19.81
CA GLY A 4 -5.13 12.42 -18.56
C GLY A 4 -3.86 11.90 -17.87
N SER A 5 -3.79 12.03 -16.55
CA SER A 5 -2.69 11.43 -15.79
C SER A 5 -2.83 9.91 -15.86
N GLU A 6 -1.80 9.20 -16.32
CA GLU A 6 -1.80 7.72 -16.35
C GLU A 6 -2.09 7.13 -14.95
N SER A 7 -1.70 7.84 -13.89
CA SER A 7 -2.00 7.44 -12.51
C SER A 7 -3.46 7.66 -12.14
N ALA A 8 -4.08 8.74 -12.62
CA ALA A 8 -5.52 8.95 -12.42
C ALA A 8 -6.33 7.86 -13.12
N ASP A 9 -5.96 7.53 -14.37
CA ASP A 9 -6.60 6.45 -15.13
C ASP A 9 -6.39 5.10 -14.45
N PHE A 10 -5.17 4.81 -13.98
CA PHE A 10 -4.90 3.58 -13.23
C PHE A 10 -5.74 3.50 -11.95
N PHE A 11 -5.80 4.56 -11.14
CA PHE A 11 -6.58 4.58 -9.91
C PHE A 11 -8.07 4.35 -10.19
N MET A 12 -8.65 5.06 -11.15
CA MET A 12 -10.06 4.89 -11.50
C MET A 12 -10.36 3.51 -12.09
N LEU A 13 -9.58 3.05 -13.07
CA LEU A 13 -9.89 1.83 -13.81
C LEU A 13 -9.51 0.55 -13.03
N ARG A 14 -8.42 0.57 -12.28
CA ARG A 14 -7.92 -0.61 -11.56
C ARG A 14 -8.38 -0.68 -10.12
N LEU A 15 -8.51 0.47 -9.45
CA LEU A 15 -8.82 0.56 -8.03
C LEU A 15 -10.22 1.13 -7.75
N GLY A 16 -10.94 1.60 -8.77
CA GLY A 16 -12.33 2.05 -8.66
C GLY A 16 -12.51 3.39 -7.94
N THR A 17 -11.43 4.10 -7.62
CA THR A 17 -11.47 5.36 -6.87
C THR A 17 -10.35 6.29 -7.35
N PRO A 18 -10.56 7.62 -7.41
CA PRO A 18 -9.49 8.57 -7.75
C PRO A 18 -8.48 8.73 -6.60
N HIS A 19 -8.86 8.28 -5.40
CA HIS A 19 -8.13 8.49 -4.15
C HIS A 19 -8.00 7.18 -3.36
N PRO A 20 -7.26 6.18 -3.88
CA PRO A 20 -7.10 4.89 -3.21
C PRO A 20 -6.33 5.05 -1.90
N SER A 21 -6.69 4.25 -0.89
CA SER A 21 -5.91 4.21 0.36
C SER A 21 -4.64 3.41 0.15
N TRP A 22 -3.61 3.67 0.94
CA TRP A 22 -2.36 2.93 0.90
C TRP A 22 -1.86 2.57 2.29
N THR A 23 -1.10 1.49 2.36
CA THR A 23 -0.43 1.03 3.57
C THR A 23 1.02 0.64 3.27
N PHE A 24 1.90 0.91 4.22
CA PHE A 24 3.32 0.59 4.15
C PHE A 24 3.83 0.15 5.53
N THR A 25 4.64 -0.90 5.55
CA THR A 25 5.20 -1.51 6.76
C THR A 25 6.72 -1.44 6.75
N ASP A 26 7.35 -1.41 7.93
CA ASP A 26 8.81 -1.32 8.06
C ASP A 26 9.56 -2.60 7.66
N ASP A 27 8.86 -3.72 7.58
CA ASP A 27 9.37 -5.03 7.17
C ASP A 27 9.34 -5.26 5.65
N SER A 28 8.80 -4.30 4.87
CA SER A 28 8.65 -4.41 3.42
C SER A 28 9.15 -3.16 2.70
N ASN A 29 9.47 -3.34 1.42
CA ASN A 29 9.73 -2.26 0.46
C ASN A 29 8.55 -2.07 -0.51
N MET A 30 7.45 -2.77 -0.25
CA MET A 30 6.26 -2.77 -1.08
C MET A 30 5.21 -1.86 -0.45
N ILE A 31 4.61 -0.98 -1.25
CA ILE A 31 3.42 -0.23 -0.87
C ILE A 31 2.17 -0.94 -1.40
N GLY A 32 1.22 -1.20 -0.52
CA GLY A 32 -0.08 -1.76 -0.87
C GLY A 32 -1.07 -0.64 -1.17
N MET A 33 -1.76 -0.72 -2.30
CA MET A 33 -2.90 0.13 -2.63
C MET A 33 -4.20 -0.64 -2.43
N VAL A 34 -5.14 0.03 -1.77
CA VAL A 34 -6.46 -0.46 -1.42
C VAL A 34 -7.48 0.15 -2.40
N ASP A 35 -8.32 -0.71 -2.98
CA ASP A 35 -9.40 -0.29 -3.88
C ASP A 35 -10.61 0.28 -3.12
N CYS A 36 -11.65 0.66 -3.88
CA CYS A 36 -12.90 1.19 -3.34
C CYS A 36 -13.64 0.21 -2.40
N ASP A 37 -13.39 -1.09 -2.51
CA ASP A 37 -14.01 -2.13 -1.69
C ASP A 37 -13.20 -2.43 -0.42
N GLY A 38 -12.08 -1.74 -0.20
CA GLY A 38 -11.23 -1.92 0.97
C GLY A 38 -10.26 -3.09 0.84
N VAL A 39 -10.04 -3.62 -0.36
CA VAL A 39 -9.14 -4.76 -0.62
C VAL A 39 -7.82 -4.27 -1.23
N VAL A 40 -6.70 -4.84 -0.77
CA VAL A 40 -5.40 -4.58 -1.41
C VAL A 40 -5.40 -5.17 -2.81
N SER A 41 -5.42 -4.30 -3.82
CA SER A 41 -5.65 -4.66 -5.23
C SER A 41 -4.51 -4.28 -6.17
N ALA A 42 -3.54 -3.50 -5.68
CA ALA A 42 -2.26 -3.29 -6.33
C ALA A 42 -1.14 -3.18 -5.29
N VAL A 43 0.07 -3.59 -5.68
CA VAL A 43 1.26 -3.49 -4.85
C VAL A 43 2.40 -2.98 -5.73
N PHE A 44 3.16 -2.00 -5.25
CA PHE A 44 4.30 -1.43 -5.97
C PHE A 44 5.58 -1.56 -5.15
N GLU A 45 6.67 -1.91 -5.82
CA GLU A 45 7.99 -1.75 -5.22
C GLU A 45 8.39 -0.28 -5.28
N LEU A 46 8.86 0.24 -4.16
CA LEU A 46 9.33 1.62 -4.06
C LEU A 46 10.86 1.69 -4.11
N ASP A 47 11.37 2.79 -4.66
CA ASP A 47 12.81 3.04 -4.58
C ASP A 47 13.24 3.40 -3.15
N ARG A 48 14.56 3.37 -2.91
CA ARG A 48 15.13 3.62 -1.57
C ARG A 48 14.85 5.03 -1.04
N ASN A 49 14.74 6.02 -1.91
CA ASN A 49 14.49 7.40 -1.53
C ASN A 49 13.03 7.58 -1.10
N GLN A 50 12.09 7.05 -1.88
CA GLN A 50 10.66 7.03 -1.56
C GLN A 50 10.40 6.28 -0.25
N ILE A 51 11.07 5.13 -0.04
CA ILE A 51 11.00 4.38 1.22
C ILE A 51 11.50 5.22 2.40
N ALA A 52 12.65 5.88 2.26
CA ALA A 52 13.20 6.73 3.31
C ALA A 52 12.26 7.90 3.65
N GLN A 53 11.62 8.51 2.64
CA GLN A 53 10.64 9.57 2.83
C GLN A 53 9.41 9.06 3.59
N ILE A 54 8.85 7.91 3.21
CA ILE A 54 7.70 7.33 3.91
C ILE A 54 8.05 6.98 5.36
N ARG A 55 9.21 6.35 5.58
CA ARG A 55 9.67 6.00 6.94
C ARG A 55 10.01 7.22 7.78
N GLY A 56 10.32 8.35 7.15
CA GLY A 56 10.53 9.65 7.81
C GLY A 56 9.24 10.33 8.27
N LEU A 57 8.07 9.90 7.80
CA LEU A 57 6.79 10.49 8.18
C LEU A 57 6.53 10.31 9.68
N GLY A 58 6.20 11.43 10.33
CA GLY A 58 5.75 11.47 11.72
C GLY A 58 4.25 11.25 11.87
N ARG A 59 3.67 11.78 12.95
CA ARG A 59 2.21 11.71 13.20
C ARG A 59 1.40 12.76 12.45
N SER A 60 2.04 13.77 11.90
CA SER A 60 1.38 14.78 11.07
C SER A 60 1.19 14.26 9.67
N VAL A 61 0.10 14.69 9.01
CA VAL A 61 -0.15 14.36 7.60
C VAL A 61 0.81 15.16 6.74
N GLU A 62 1.57 14.47 5.91
CA GLU A 62 2.49 15.07 4.95
C GLU A 62 2.27 14.48 3.56
N ARG A 63 2.88 15.11 2.55
CA ARG A 63 2.76 14.72 1.14
C ARG A 63 4.12 14.33 0.59
N ILE A 64 4.20 13.16 -0.03
CA ILE A 64 5.37 12.64 -0.72
C ILE A 64 5.03 12.46 -2.20
N ARG A 65 5.92 12.90 -3.09
CA ARG A 65 5.81 12.57 -4.52
C ARG A 65 6.30 11.14 -4.73
N CYS A 66 5.52 10.36 -5.45
CA CYS A 66 5.76 8.95 -5.71
C CYS A 66 5.85 8.71 -7.22
N ILE A 67 6.83 7.90 -7.61
CA ILE A 67 7.01 7.43 -8.99
C ILE A 67 7.15 5.91 -8.91
N CYS A 68 6.36 5.17 -9.69
CA CYS A 68 6.41 3.71 -9.73
C CYS A 68 6.36 3.23 -11.18
N ASP A 69 7.20 2.25 -11.54
CA ASP A 69 7.00 1.50 -12.79
C ASP A 69 5.96 0.41 -12.59
N ARG A 70 5.03 0.29 -13.54
CA ARG A 70 4.11 -0.83 -13.65
C ARG A 70 4.00 -1.27 -15.09
N ALA A 71 4.60 -2.43 -15.39
CA ALA A 71 4.54 -3.05 -16.71
C ALA A 71 5.05 -2.10 -17.83
N GLY A 72 6.13 -1.36 -17.53
CA GLY A 72 6.74 -0.41 -18.47
C GLY A 72 6.00 0.93 -18.60
N ARG A 73 5.07 1.21 -17.67
CA ARG A 73 4.40 2.52 -17.54
C ARG A 73 4.80 3.18 -16.24
N GLU A 74 5.20 4.43 -16.32
CA GLU A 74 5.61 5.22 -15.17
C GLU A 74 4.40 5.95 -14.59
N LEU A 75 4.01 5.56 -13.37
CA LEU A 75 2.92 6.18 -12.63
C LEU A 75 3.48 7.28 -11.73
N HIS A 76 3.01 8.51 -11.90
CA HIS A 76 3.32 9.66 -11.05
C HIS A 76 2.10 10.07 -10.23
N PHE A 77 2.25 10.04 -8.91
CA PHE A 77 1.19 10.43 -7.98
C PHE A 77 1.78 10.93 -6.66
N TYR A 78 0.92 11.35 -5.76
CA TYR A 78 1.26 11.86 -4.44
C TYR A 78 0.69 10.93 -3.38
N LEU A 79 1.52 10.60 -2.40
CA LEU A 79 1.12 9.90 -1.18
C LEU A 79 0.89 10.94 -0.10
N HIS A 80 -0.34 11.05 0.37
CA HIS A 80 -0.70 11.85 1.53
C HIS A 80 -0.89 10.90 2.70
N GLY A 81 -0.11 11.03 3.76
CA GLY A 81 -0.23 10.10 4.88
C GLY A 81 0.64 10.46 6.07
N ARG A 82 0.64 9.56 7.04
CA ARG A 82 1.37 9.68 8.30
C ARG A 82 1.70 8.31 8.88
N GLN A 83 2.52 8.30 9.91
CA GLN A 83 2.67 7.15 10.78
C GLN A 83 1.39 6.94 11.59
N VAL A 84 0.82 5.74 11.52
CA VAL A 84 -0.39 5.35 12.26
C VAL A 84 -0.07 4.49 13.47
N SER A 85 1.01 3.72 13.42
CA SER A 85 1.59 3.02 14.56
C SER A 85 3.09 2.76 14.33
N ARG A 86 3.78 2.17 15.32
CA ARG A 86 5.19 1.85 15.18
C ARG A 86 5.38 0.87 14.01
N GLY A 87 6.18 1.29 13.03
CA GLY A 87 6.48 0.49 11.84
C GLY A 87 5.36 0.45 10.79
N VAL A 88 4.30 1.26 10.95
CA VAL A 88 3.17 1.29 10.02
C VAL A 88 2.80 2.71 9.62
N TRP A 89 2.72 2.92 8.31
CA TRP A 89 2.28 4.16 7.69
C TRP A 89 1.07 3.88 6.80
N ALA A 90 0.15 4.83 6.78
CA ALA A 90 -1.04 4.74 5.97
C ALA A 90 -1.47 6.13 5.49
N GLY A 91 -2.28 6.14 4.45
CA GLY A 91 -2.73 7.36 3.83
C GLY A 91 -3.63 7.14 2.63
N VAL A 92 -3.76 8.20 1.83
CA VAL A 92 -4.45 8.22 0.55
C VAL A 92 -3.47 8.65 -0.55
N ALA A 93 -3.59 8.03 -1.72
CA ALA A 93 -2.84 8.43 -2.91
C ALA A 93 -3.73 9.31 -3.81
N SER A 94 -3.12 10.24 -4.54
CA SER A 94 -3.82 11.07 -5.52
C SER A 94 -2.91 11.43 -6.69
N ALA A 95 -3.44 11.42 -7.90
CA ALA A 95 -2.73 11.96 -9.07
C ALA A 95 -2.78 13.50 -9.12
N ASP A 96 -3.68 14.12 -8.35
CA ASP A 96 -3.84 15.56 -8.26
C ASP A 96 -2.87 16.15 -7.23
N PRO A 97 -1.94 17.06 -7.62
CA PRO A 97 -1.01 17.71 -6.71
C PRO A 97 -1.69 18.59 -5.65
N ASP A 98 -2.88 19.11 -5.94
CA ASP A 98 -3.61 20.04 -5.08
C ASP A 98 -4.63 19.33 -4.18
N TYR A 99 -4.68 18.00 -4.26
CA TYR A 99 -5.53 17.19 -3.39
C TYR A 99 -5.17 17.39 -1.91
N LEU A 100 -6.19 17.62 -1.10
CA LEU A 100 -6.09 17.69 0.36
C LEU A 100 -7.01 16.62 0.96
N PRO A 101 -6.48 15.63 1.70
CA PRO A 101 -7.31 14.67 2.41
C PRO A 101 -8.25 15.38 3.39
N THR A 102 -9.52 14.97 3.40
CA THR A 102 -10.48 15.47 4.38
C THR A 102 -10.23 14.84 5.75
N GLU A 103 -10.64 15.51 6.83
CA GLU A 103 -10.56 14.94 8.19
C GLU A 103 -11.24 13.57 8.31
N ALA A 104 -12.37 13.39 7.60
CA ALA A 104 -13.08 12.12 7.53
C ALA A 104 -12.23 11.01 6.87
N ALA A 105 -11.48 11.33 5.81
CA ALA A 105 -10.56 10.38 5.19
C ALA A 105 -9.35 10.09 6.10
N ILE A 106 -8.82 11.08 6.78
CA ILE A 106 -7.68 10.91 7.72
C ILE A 106 -8.07 10.02 8.90
N ALA A 107 -9.31 10.11 9.36
CA ALA A 107 -9.83 9.32 10.48
C ALA A 107 -9.92 7.81 10.17
N THR A 108 -9.96 7.40 8.91
CA THR A 108 -10.00 5.97 8.54
C THR A 108 -8.61 5.32 8.47
N TRP A 109 -7.54 6.11 8.59
CA TRP A 109 -6.16 5.61 8.54
C TRP A 109 -5.80 4.92 9.85
N GLU A 110 -6.14 3.64 9.91
CA GLU A 110 -5.88 2.77 11.04
C GLU A 110 -4.77 1.77 10.72
N VAL A 111 -4.24 1.16 11.77
CA VAL A 111 -3.32 0.02 11.65
C VAL A 111 -4.07 -1.11 10.93
N PRO A 112 -3.49 -1.73 9.89
CA PRO A 112 -4.04 -2.95 9.31
C PRO A 112 -4.29 -3.95 10.44
N LYS A 113 -5.55 -4.38 10.60
CA LYS A 113 -5.85 -5.43 11.57
C LYS A 113 -5.08 -6.68 11.12
N PRO A 114 -4.41 -7.41 12.03
CA PRO A 114 -3.79 -8.67 11.68
C PRO A 114 -4.82 -9.54 10.97
N VAL A 115 -4.51 -9.97 9.75
CA VAL A 115 -5.39 -10.85 9.00
C VAL A 115 -5.35 -12.21 9.70
N ASP A 116 -6.47 -12.59 10.36
CA ASP A 116 -6.63 -13.91 10.99
C ASP A 116 -6.55 -15.08 9.97
N ALA A 117 -6.51 -14.79 8.67
CA ALA A 117 -6.52 -15.78 7.59
C ALA A 117 -5.24 -16.64 7.50
N PHE A 118 -4.18 -16.34 8.27
CA PHE A 118 -2.99 -17.19 8.40
C PHE A 118 -2.90 -17.95 9.72
N ARG A 119 -4.02 -18.19 10.41
CA ARG A 119 -4.10 -19.43 11.21
C ARG A 119 -4.21 -20.60 10.23
N LEU A 120 -3.09 -20.97 9.63
CA LEU A 120 -2.89 -22.35 9.20
C LEU A 120 -3.17 -23.18 10.45
N THR A 121 -4.36 -23.77 10.53
CA THR A 121 -4.66 -24.81 11.50
C THR A 121 -3.52 -25.79 11.37
N GLY A 122 -2.70 -25.88 12.42
CA GLY A 122 -1.52 -26.73 12.45
C GLY A 122 -1.94 -28.16 12.21
N VAL A 123 -1.94 -28.57 10.95
CA VAL A 123 -1.78 -29.97 10.61
C VAL A 123 -0.32 -30.22 10.88
N ARG A 124 -0.04 -30.83 12.04
CA ARG A 124 1.21 -31.56 12.24
C ARG A 124 1.30 -32.54 11.07
N ALA A 125 2.12 -32.22 10.09
CA ALA A 125 2.65 -33.23 9.20
C ALA A 125 3.59 -34.07 10.06
N ASP A 126 3.06 -35.11 10.71
CA ASP A 126 3.87 -36.20 11.24
C ASP A 126 4.52 -36.86 10.02
N LEU A 127 5.73 -36.40 9.72
CA LEU A 127 6.59 -36.95 8.68
C LEU A 127 7.04 -38.34 9.15
N ILE A 128 6.22 -39.37 8.88
CA ILE A 128 6.63 -40.76 9.07
C ILE A 128 7.67 -41.05 8.00
N ALA A 129 8.94 -40.97 8.39
CA ALA A 129 10.06 -41.46 7.61
C ALA A 129 9.95 -43.00 7.51
N SER A 130 9.43 -43.51 6.39
CA SER A 130 9.53 -44.93 6.07
C SER A 130 10.96 -45.26 5.70
N VAL A 131 11.66 -45.95 6.60
CA VAL A 131 12.94 -46.61 6.34
C VAL A 131 12.67 -47.85 5.48
N SER A 132 13.27 -47.92 4.29
CA SER A 132 13.28 -49.13 3.47
C SER A 132 14.25 -50.16 4.07
N PRO A 133 13.86 -51.45 4.23
CA PRO A 133 14.83 -52.51 4.48
C PRO A 133 15.48 -52.97 3.17
N ALA A 134 16.77 -53.28 3.27
CA ALA A 134 17.60 -53.91 2.24
C ALA A 134 17.28 -55.40 2.06
#